data_AF-A0A1Y4H6T4-F1
#
_entry.id   AF-A0A1Y4H6T4-F1
#
_cell.length_a   1.000
_cell.length_b   1.000
_cell.length_c   1.000
_cell.angle_alpha   90.00
_cell.angle_beta   90.00
_cell.angle_gamma   90.00
#
_symmetry.space_group_name_H-M   'P 1'
#
loop_
_entity.id
_entity.type
_entity.pdbx_description
1 polymer ?
#
loop_
_entity_poly.entity_id
_entity_poly.type
_entity_poly.pdbx_seq_one_letter_code
_entity_poly.pdbx_strand_id
1 'polypeptide(L)'
;MSDAAVRELSPLALAFVGDGVFETLVRTALVQNTRLAPGRLHAMAVKFVSAPGQFRILEFLLPHLTEEELAVVHRGKNSSKASVAKHATPEQYRASTAFESLLGWLHLTGQQPRIEQLFDLVWRQFSPEFLQR
;
A
#
# COMPACT_ATOMS: atom_id res chain seq x y z
N MET A 1 -4.66 -13.14 13.89
CA MET A 1 -5.93 -12.95 14.65
C MET A 1 -7.04 -13.67 13.89
N SER A 2 -8.23 -13.90 14.46
CA SER A 2 -9.34 -14.41 13.65
C SER A 2 -9.80 -13.32 12.68
N ASP A 3 -10.27 -13.70 11.48
CA ASP A 3 -10.74 -12.74 10.48
C ASP A 3 -11.85 -11.82 11.03
N ALA A 4 -12.81 -12.40 11.76
CA ALA A 4 -13.87 -11.64 12.42
C ALA A 4 -13.33 -10.55 13.35
N ALA A 5 -12.28 -10.82 14.13
CA ALA A 5 -11.69 -9.83 15.03
C ALA A 5 -10.94 -8.73 14.27
N VAL A 6 -10.31 -9.04 13.13
CA VAL A 6 -9.60 -8.06 12.31
C VAL A 6 -10.60 -7.13 11.61
N ARG A 7 -11.75 -7.64 11.16
CA ARG A 7 -12.81 -6.84 10.54
C ARG A 7 -13.37 -5.76 11.49
N GLU A 8 -13.40 -6.01 12.80
CA GLU A 8 -13.82 -5.01 13.78
C GLU A 8 -12.82 -3.86 13.98
N LEU A 9 -11.54 -4.05 13.63
CA LEU A 9 -10.52 -2.99 13.76
C LEU A 9 -10.86 -1.81 12.86
N SER A 10 -10.60 -0.58 13.33
CA SER A 10 -10.79 0.61 12.50
C SER A 10 -9.87 0.57 11.28
N PRO A 11 -10.27 1.12 10.12
CA PRO A 11 -9.39 1.10 8.95
C PRO A 11 -8.10 1.90 9.16
N LEU A 12 -8.10 2.94 10.00
CA LEU A 12 -6.87 3.64 10.38
C LEU A 12 -5.88 2.74 11.14
N ALA A 13 -6.38 1.83 11.98
CA ALA A 13 -5.54 0.85 12.66
C ALA A 13 -5.00 -0.21 11.69
N LEU A 14 -5.81 -0.63 10.71
CA LEU A 14 -5.34 -1.51 9.63
C LEU A 14 -4.27 -0.80 8.79
N ALA A 15 -4.52 0.45 8.39
CA ALA A 15 -3.60 1.26 7.62
C ALA A 15 -2.25 1.45 8.34
N PHE A 16 -2.28 1.69 9.65
CA PHE A 16 -1.06 1.77 10.45
C PHE A 16 -0.17 0.52 10.33
N VAL A 17 -0.77 -0.68 10.31
CA VAL A 17 -0.03 -1.93 10.10
C VAL A 17 0.41 -2.07 8.65
N GLY A 18 -0.48 -1.79 7.70
CA GLY A 18 -0.23 -1.94 6.27
C GLY A 18 0.85 -1.01 5.73
N ASP A 19 0.99 0.19 6.27
CA ASP A 19 2.09 1.13 5.97
C ASP A 19 3.45 0.47 6.24
N GLY A 20 3.63 -0.12 7.43
CA GLY A 20 4.86 -0.85 7.78
C GLY A 20 5.13 -2.08 6.91
N VAL A 21 4.06 -2.80 6.52
CA VAL A 21 4.16 -3.94 5.59
C VAL A 21 4.67 -3.45 4.23
N PHE A 22 4.06 -2.41 3.67
CA PHE A 22 4.41 -1.91 2.35
C PHE A 22 5.82 -1.32 2.32
N GLU A 23 6.19 -0.53 3.32
CA GLU A 23 7.52 0.05 3.47
C GLU A 23 8.60 -1.04 3.45
N THR A 24 8.37 -2.14 4.19
CA THR A 24 9.31 -3.26 4.27
C THR A 24 9.44 -3.99 2.93
N LEU A 25 8.32 -4.25 2.25
CA LEU A 25 8.31 -4.89 0.92
C LEU A 25 9.08 -4.06 -0.11
N VAL A 26 8.78 -2.76 -0.21
CA VAL A 26 9.43 -1.85 -1.15
C VAL A 26 10.95 -1.76 -0.88
N ARG A 27 11.36 -1.56 0.38
CA ARG A 27 12.78 -1.48 0.73
C ARG A 27 13.51 -2.79 0.43
N THR A 28 12.90 -3.92 0.75
CA THR A 28 13.47 -5.25 0.48
C THR A 28 13.67 -5.45 -1.02
N ALA A 29 12.65 -5.17 -1.82
CA ALA A 29 12.72 -5.30 -3.27
C ALA A 29 13.79 -4.39 -3.88
N LEU A 30 13.91 -3.14 -3.41
CA LEU A 30 14.96 -2.22 -3.87
C LEU A 30 16.37 -2.73 -3.57
N VAL A 31 16.62 -3.24 -2.36
CA VAL A 31 17.93 -3.78 -1.97
C VAL A 31 18.28 -5.06 -2.76
N GLN A 32 17.30 -5.93 -2.97
CA GLN A 32 17.50 -7.19 -3.69
C GLN A 32 17.77 -6.96 -5.19
N ASN A 33 17.02 -6.05 -5.82
CA ASN A 33 17.01 -5.89 -7.28
C ASN A 33 17.90 -4.77 -7.80
N THR A 34 18.51 -3.95 -6.94
CA THR A 34 19.36 -2.83 -7.35
C THR A 34 20.70 -2.80 -6.60
N ARG A 35 21.59 -1.91 -7.02
CA ARG A 35 22.86 -1.59 -6.33
C ARG A 35 22.97 -0.08 -6.09
N LEU A 36 21.86 0.54 -5.69
CA LEU A 36 21.77 1.98 -5.46
C LEU A 36 22.41 2.38 -4.11
N ALA A 37 23.01 3.57 -4.07
CA ALA A 37 23.48 4.16 -2.82
C ALA A 37 22.30 4.53 -1.88
N PRO A 38 22.51 4.65 -0.55
CA PRO A 38 21.43 4.89 0.41
C PRO A 38 20.50 6.07 0.08
N GLY A 39 21.03 7.20 -0.37
CA GLY A 39 20.22 8.36 -0.75
C GLY A 39 19.31 8.09 -1.95
N ARG A 40 19.77 7.27 -2.91
CA ARG A 40 18.97 6.84 -4.07
C ARG A 40 17.93 5.80 -3.67
N LEU A 41 18.26 4.87 -2.75
CA LEU A 41 17.29 3.91 -2.22
C LEU A 41 16.09 4.62 -1.56
N HIS A 42 16.35 5.61 -0.71
CA HIS A 42 15.28 6.40 -0.10
C HIS A 42 14.45 7.14 -1.15
N ALA A 43 15.10 7.84 -2.09
CA ALA A 43 14.41 8.56 -3.15
C ALA A 43 13.52 7.64 -4.01
N MET A 44 13.95 6.40 -4.28
CA MET A 44 13.13 5.43 -5.00
C MET A 44 11.99 4.90 -4.15
N ALA A 45 12.22 4.59 -2.87
CA ALA A 45 11.18 4.12 -1.96
C ALA A 45 10.03 5.14 -1.87
N VAL A 46 10.35 6.44 -1.73
CA VAL A 46 9.36 7.53 -1.68
C VAL A 46 8.42 7.54 -2.89
N LYS A 47 8.89 7.15 -4.08
CA LYS A 47 8.02 7.08 -5.29
C LYS A 47 6.91 6.03 -5.12
N PHE A 48 7.17 4.92 -4.43
CA PHE A 48 6.16 3.90 -4.12
C PHE A 48 5.29 4.31 -2.93
N VAL A 49 5.92 4.66 -1.80
CA VAL A 49 5.25 4.76 -0.50
C VAL A 49 4.56 6.09 -0.25
N SER A 50 4.81 7.11 -1.08
CA SER A 50 4.09 8.37 -0.99
C SER A 50 2.61 8.23 -1.39
N ALA A 51 1.73 9.06 -0.84
CA ALA A 51 0.29 9.05 -1.16
C ALA A 51 -0.02 9.13 -2.68
N PRO A 52 0.69 9.95 -3.50
CA PRO A 52 0.52 9.90 -4.95
C PRO A 52 0.94 8.57 -5.59
N GLY A 53 2.01 7.95 -5.08
CA GLY A 53 2.45 6.61 -5.52
C GLY A 53 1.41 5.55 -5.19
N GLN A 54 0.98 5.50 -3.93
CA GLN A 54 -0.04 4.57 -3.46
C GLN A 54 -1.39 4.76 -4.16
N PHE A 55 -1.77 6.00 -4.50
CA PHE A 55 -2.97 6.28 -5.30
C PHE A 55 -2.91 5.58 -6.66
N ARG A 56 -1.80 5.74 -7.40
CA ARG A 56 -1.60 5.10 -8.71
C ARG A 56 -1.56 3.58 -8.60
N ILE A 57 -0.93 3.07 -7.55
CA ILE A 57 -0.85 1.65 -7.25
C ILE A 57 -2.25 1.08 -6.98
N LEU A 58 -3.05 1.74 -6.15
CA LEU A 58 -4.39 1.27 -5.85
C LEU A 58 -5.27 1.25 -7.10
N GLU A 59 -5.26 2.32 -7.90
CA GLU A 59 -5.98 2.40 -9.19
C GLU A 59 -5.65 1.20 -10.10
N PHE A 60 -4.37 0.85 -10.20
CA PHE A 60 -3.90 -0.31 -10.95
C PHE A 60 -4.36 -1.64 -10.34
N LEU A 61 -4.41 -1.74 -9.01
CA LEU A 61 -4.78 -2.98 -8.32
C LEU A 61 -6.28 -3.26 -8.33
N LEU A 62 -7.15 -2.23 -8.39
CA LEU A 62 -8.63 -2.40 -8.35
C LEU A 62 -9.18 -3.58 -9.18
N PRO A 63 -8.83 -3.77 -10.47
CA PRO A 63 -9.35 -4.88 -11.27
C PRO A 63 -8.81 -6.26 -10.87
N HIS A 64 -7.79 -6.32 -10.01
CA HIS A 64 -7.16 -7.56 -9.53
C HIS A 64 -7.66 -8.00 -8.16
N LEU A 65 -8.52 -7.18 -7.51
CA LEU A 65 -9.01 -7.43 -6.16
C LEU A 65 -10.28 -8.29 -6.17
N THR A 66 -10.43 -9.10 -5.12
CA THR A 66 -11.69 -9.83 -4.85
C THR A 66 -12.74 -8.89 -4.28
N GLU A 67 -14.00 -9.34 -4.23
CA GLU A 67 -15.09 -8.58 -3.63
C GLU A 67 -14.83 -8.23 -2.16
N GLU A 68 -14.22 -9.16 -1.41
CA GLU A 68 -13.86 -8.96 0.00
C GLU A 68 -12.76 -7.90 0.16
N GLU A 69 -11.74 -7.96 -0.68
CA GLU A 69 -10.64 -6.99 -0.69
C GLU A 69 -11.15 -5.59 -1.08
N LEU A 70 -12.05 -5.51 -2.06
CA LEU A 70 -12.73 -4.28 -2.44
C LEU A 70 -13.54 -3.70 -1.28
N ALA A 71 -14.24 -4.53 -0.50
CA ALA A 71 -14.97 -4.07 0.68
C ALA A 71 -14.03 -3.41 1.72
N VAL A 72 -12.84 -3.98 1.96
CA VAL A 72 -11.82 -3.37 2.83
C VAL A 72 -11.34 -2.04 2.26
N VAL A 73 -11.06 -1.96 0.96
CA VAL A 73 -10.66 -0.73 0.26
C VAL A 73 -11.74 0.35 0.40
N HIS A 74 -13.01 0.02 0.16
CA HIS A 74 -14.12 0.96 0.30
C HIS A 74 -14.23 1.50 1.73
N ARG A 75 -14.10 0.63 2.73
CA ARG A 75 -14.11 1.03 4.14
C ARG A 75 -12.94 1.97 4.47
N GLY A 76 -11.75 1.67 3.95
CA GLY A 76 -10.57 2.53 4.07
C GLY A 76 -10.80 3.94 3.52
N LYS A 77 -11.31 4.04 2.28
CA LYS A 77 -11.60 5.34 1.63
C LYS A 77 -12.57 6.22 2.45
N ASN A 78 -13.53 5.60 3.13
CA ASN A 78 -14.56 6.32 3.89
C ASN A 78 -14.13 6.72 5.31
N SER A 79 -13.00 6.18 5.80
CA SER A 79 -12.52 6.40 7.18
C SER A 79 -11.51 7.54 7.33
N SER A 80 -10.90 7.96 6.23
CA SER A 80 -9.86 8.98 6.22
C SER A 80 -10.46 10.34 6.60
N LYS A 81 -10.00 10.92 7.71
CA LYS A 81 -10.30 12.33 8.04
C LYS A 81 -9.46 13.20 7.12
N ALA A 82 -10.05 13.67 6.02
CA ALA A 82 -9.40 14.47 4.99
C ALA A 82 -9.10 15.92 5.43
N SER A 83 -8.62 16.13 6.66
CA SER A 83 -8.17 17.44 7.13
C SER A 83 -6.68 17.62 6.81
N VAL A 84 -6.43 18.29 5.68
CA VAL A 84 -5.22 19.10 5.40
C VAL A 84 -3.90 18.33 5.31
N ALA A 85 -3.74 17.49 4.29
CA ALA A 85 -2.41 17.12 3.81
C ALA A 85 -1.85 18.25 2.93
N LYS A 86 -0.76 18.91 3.34
CA LYS A 86 -0.13 20.01 2.56
C LYS A 86 0.47 19.56 1.22
N HIS A 87 0.66 18.25 1.01
CA HIS A 87 1.41 17.69 -0.12
C HIS A 87 0.68 16.57 -0.88
N ALA A 88 -0.59 16.28 -0.55
CA ALA A 88 -1.40 15.28 -1.24
C ALA A 88 -2.84 15.79 -1.35
N THR A 89 -3.51 15.46 -2.47
CA THR A 89 -4.95 15.76 -2.59
C THR A 89 -5.73 14.92 -1.58
N PRO A 90 -6.92 15.37 -1.15
CA PRO A 90 -7.80 14.55 -0.32
C PRO A 90 -7.99 13.14 -0.88
N GLU A 91 -8.20 13.02 -2.20
CA GLU A 91 -8.37 11.75 -2.90
C GLU A 91 -7.15 10.82 -2.80
N GLN A 92 -5.94 11.36 -3.02
CA GLN A 92 -4.70 10.59 -2.87
C GLN A 92 -4.55 10.08 -1.43
N TYR A 93 -4.89 10.90 -0.44
CA TYR A 93 -4.85 10.48 0.96
C TYR A 93 -5.86 9.37 1.26
N ARG A 94 -7.11 9.48 0.78
CA ARG A 94 -8.13 8.42 0.93
C ARG A 94 -7.69 7.11 0.29
N ALA A 95 -7.06 7.19 -0.89
CA ALA A 95 -6.55 6.02 -1.58
C ALA A 95 -5.37 5.38 -0.83
N SER A 96 -4.41 6.17 -0.34
CA SER A 96 -3.30 5.70 0.49
C SER A 96 -3.81 4.92 1.70
N THR A 97 -4.70 5.52 2.50
CA THR A 97 -5.29 4.86 3.67
C THR A 97 -6.05 3.59 3.28
N ALA A 98 -6.74 3.58 2.14
CA ALA A 98 -7.45 2.39 1.67
C ALA A 98 -6.52 1.25 1.25
N PHE A 99 -5.43 1.57 0.56
CA PHE A 99 -4.41 0.61 0.16
C PHE A 99 -3.69 0.03 1.38
N GLU A 100 -3.27 0.89 2.30
CA GLU A 100 -2.66 0.47 3.57
C GLU A 100 -3.64 -0.38 4.40
N SER A 101 -4.92 -0.02 4.44
CA SER A 101 -5.94 -0.83 5.14
C SER A 101 -6.05 -2.25 4.56
N LEU A 102 -6.00 -2.39 3.24
CA LEU A 102 -6.01 -3.69 2.56
C LEU A 102 -4.80 -4.54 2.97
N LEU A 103 -3.60 -3.97 2.92
CA LEU A 103 -2.38 -4.68 3.31
C LEU A 103 -2.38 -5.04 4.80
N GLY A 104 -2.87 -4.16 5.66
CA GLY A 104 -3.01 -4.42 7.09
C GLY A 104 -3.97 -5.57 7.38
N TRP A 105 -5.13 -5.62 6.72
CA TRP A 105 -6.08 -6.72 6.86
C TRP A 105 -5.48 -8.04 6.40
N LEU A 106 -4.88 -8.09 5.20
CA LEU A 106 -4.21 -9.28 4.68
C LEU A 106 -3.12 -9.78 5.65
N HIS A 107 -2.33 -8.88 6.22
CA HIS A 107 -1.25 -9.22 7.13
C HIS A 107 -1.77 -9.81 8.45
N LEU A 108 -2.75 -9.15 9.08
CA LEU A 108 -3.30 -9.57 10.37
C LEU A 108 -4.14 -10.86 10.30
N THR A 109 -4.64 -11.17 9.10
CA THR A 109 -5.32 -12.44 8.77
C THR A 109 -4.37 -13.53 8.29
N GLY A 110 -3.06 -13.25 8.16
CA GLY A 110 -2.04 -14.23 7.79
C GLY A 110 -2.01 -14.58 6.30
N GLN A 111 -2.61 -13.75 5.44
CA GLN A 111 -2.70 -13.97 3.99
C GLN A 111 -1.42 -13.54 3.25
N GLN A 112 -0.26 -13.96 3.75
CA GLN A 112 1.05 -13.58 3.22
C GLN A 112 1.23 -13.87 1.72
N PRO A 113 0.80 -15.03 1.17
CA PRO A 113 0.90 -15.30 -0.27
C PRO A 113 0.13 -14.30 -1.14
N ARG A 114 -0.99 -13.77 -0.65
CA ARG A 114 -1.79 -12.78 -1.37
C ARG A 114 -1.12 -11.40 -1.35
N ILE A 115 -0.48 -11.03 -0.24
CA ILE A 115 0.35 -9.82 -0.16
C ILE A 115 1.48 -9.88 -1.20
N GLU A 116 2.19 -10.99 -1.27
CA GLU A 116 3.28 -11.20 -2.23
C GLU A 116 2.77 -11.13 -3.68
N GLN A 117 1.63 -11.78 -3.97
CA GLN A 117 1.02 -11.72 -5.29
C GLN A 117 0.66 -10.28 -5.72
N LEU A 118 0.02 -9.50 -4.83
CA LEU A 118 -0.34 -8.11 -5.13
C LEU A 118 0.91 -7.24 -5.28
N PHE A 119 1.91 -7.44 -4.40
CA PHE A 119 3.17 -6.71 -4.47
C PHE A 119 3.95 -7.02 -5.75
N ASP A 120 3.97 -8.27 -6.22
CA ASP A 120 4.61 -8.65 -7.47
C ASP A 120 3.97 -7.97 -8.70
N LEU A 121 2.65 -7.86 -8.73
CA LEU A 121 1.93 -7.11 -9.77
C LEU A 121 2.37 -5.64 -9.77
N VAL A 122 2.41 -5.02 -8.59
CA VAL A 122 2.87 -3.63 -8.41
C VAL A 122 4.32 -3.47 -8.84
N TRP A 123 5.21 -4.36 -8.39
CA TRP A 123 6.63 -4.27 -8.67
C TRP A 123 6.90 -4.37 -10.18
N ARG A 124 6.28 -5.33 -10.87
CA ARG A 124 6.41 -5.49 -12.33
C ARG A 124 5.91 -4.27 -13.09
N GLN A 125 4.79 -3.69 -12.67
CA GLN A 125 4.18 -2.54 -13.33
C GLN A 125 4.97 -1.24 -13.11
N PHE A 126 5.39 -0.96 -11.88
CA PHE A 126 5.90 0.36 -11.50
C PHE A 126 7.42 0.44 -11.37
N SER A 127 8.14 -0.67 -11.18
CA SER A 127 9.61 -0.63 -11.07
C SER A 127 10.31 -0.10 -12.32
N PRO A 128 9.91 -0.40 -13.57
CA PRO A 128 10.57 0.18 -14.75
C PRO A 128 10.41 1.71 -14.77
N GLU A 129 9.22 2.21 -14.44
CA GLU A 129 8.96 3.65 -14.40
C GLU A 129 9.72 4.33 -13.26
N PHE A 130 9.67 3.75 -12.06
CA PHE A 130 10.19 4.39 -10.86
C PHE A 130 11.71 4.32 -10.77
N LEU A 131 12.36 3.29 -11.33
CA LEU A 131 13.81 3.11 -11.27
C LEU A 131 14.58 3.86 -12.39
N GLN A 132 13.93 4.23 -13.49
CA GLN A 132 14.59 4.84 -14.65
C GLN A 132 14.95 6.34 -14.49
N ARG A 133 14.74 6.95 -13.30
CA ARG A 133 15.05 8.38 -13.05
C ARG A 133 15.72 8.59 -11.69
#